data_AF-A0A7L1FYK0-F1
#
_entry.id   AF-A0A7L1FYK0-F1
#
_cell.length_a   1.000
_cell.length_b   1.000
_cell.length_c   1.000
_cell.angle_alpha   90.00
_cell.angle_beta   90.00
_cell.angle_gamma   90.00
#
_symmetry.space_group_name_H-M   'P 1'
#
loop_
_entity.id
_entity.type
_entity.pdbx_description
1 polymer ?
#
loop_
_entity_poly.entity_id
_entity_poly.type
_entity_poly.pdbx_seq_one_letter_code
_entity_poly.pdbx_strand_id
1 'polypeptide(L)'
;TMTIHSENQIAEVHVRSGIYSSDTIFDYSKGYIATRLFSRQACFILKINNKYIPKLQEIGRLAFERETMKSIYSPNNVWVEFQSGHSLFGNIKNWFRYGEAIKQLCSGLPLYE
;
A
#
# COMPACT_ATOMS: atom_id res chain seq x y z
N THR A 1 0.42 -13.00 -2.10
CA THR A 1 0.46 -13.44 -0.70
C THR A 1 0.14 -12.27 0.20
N MET A 2 -0.54 -12.51 1.32
CA MET A 2 -0.82 -11.49 2.33
C MET A 2 -0.32 -11.98 3.69
N THR A 3 0.37 -11.11 4.41
CA THR A 3 0.86 -11.34 5.78
C THR A 3 0.29 -10.27 6.69
N ILE A 4 -0.22 -10.66 7.86
CA ILE A 4 -0.82 -9.74 8.83
C ILE A 4 0.01 -9.75 10.11
N HIS A 5 0.55 -8.59 10.46
CA HIS A 5 1.27 -8.33 11.70
C HIS A 5 0.35 -7.56 12.66
N SER A 6 -0.53 -8.31 13.34
CA SER A 6 -1.56 -7.73 14.22
C SER A 6 -0.99 -6.85 15.33
N GLU A 7 0.16 -7.20 15.90
CA GLU A 7 0.81 -6.43 16.97
C GLU A 7 1.23 -5.03 16.50
N ASN A 8 1.77 -4.95 15.29
CA ASN A 8 2.24 -3.69 14.69
C ASN A 8 1.14 -2.96 13.93
N GLN A 9 -0.07 -3.52 13.86
CA GLN A 9 -1.18 -3.03 13.06
C GLN A 9 -0.82 -2.87 11.56
N ILE A 10 -0.07 -3.82 11.02
CA ILE A 10 0.41 -3.81 9.63
C ILE A 10 -0.16 -5.01 8.86
N ALA A 11 -0.54 -4.79 7.60
CA ALA A 11 -0.71 -5.85 6.61
C ALA A 11 0.22 -5.63 5.42
N GLU A 12 0.91 -6.68 5.01
CA GLU A 12 1.77 -6.71 3.84
C GLU A 12 1.10 -7.54 2.75
N VAL A 13 1.08 -7.01 1.53
CA VAL A 13 0.48 -7.66 0.37
C VAL A 13 1.50 -7.70 -0.76
N HIS A 14 1.81 -8.91 -1.20
CA HIS A 14 2.73 -9.18 -2.30
C HIS A 14 1.94 -9.69 -3.50
N VAL A 15 1.98 -8.94 -4.60
CA VAL A 15 1.44 -9.35 -5.89
C VAL A 15 2.61 -9.71 -6.80
N ARG A 16 2.58 -10.92 -7.36
CA ARG A 16 3.60 -11.42 -8.30
C ARG A 16 2.90 -11.74 -9.61
N SER A 17 2.86 -10.75 -10.51
CA SER A 17 2.07 -10.79 -11.76
C SER A 17 2.83 -10.09 -12.90
N GLY A 18 4.11 -10.43 -13.06
CA GLY A 18 4.98 -9.85 -14.09
C GLY A 18 5.05 -8.32 -13.98
N ILE A 19 4.64 -7.61 -15.04
CA ILE A 19 4.63 -6.13 -15.10
C ILE A 19 3.69 -5.48 -14.07
N TYR A 20 2.70 -6.23 -13.58
CA TYR A 20 1.75 -5.77 -12.55
C TYR A 20 2.15 -6.22 -11.15
N SER A 21 3.38 -6.69 -10.96
CA SER A 21 3.88 -7.00 -9.63
C SER A 21 3.92 -5.74 -8.77
N SER A 22 3.57 -5.89 -7.51
CA SER A 22 3.61 -4.82 -6.53
C SER A 22 3.84 -5.38 -5.13
N ASP A 23 4.35 -4.51 -4.26
CA ASP A 23 4.37 -4.72 -2.83
C ASP A 23 3.59 -3.58 -2.17
N THR A 24 2.65 -3.93 -1.30
CA THR A 24 1.80 -2.96 -0.61
C THR A 24 1.88 -3.16 0.90
N ILE A 25 2.09 -2.08 1.64
CA ILE A 25 2.00 -2.03 3.11
C ILE A 25 0.78 -1.21 3.49
N PHE A 26 -0.09 -1.78 4.31
CA PHE A 26 -1.16 -1.09 5.02
C PHE A 26 -0.68 -0.88 6.46
N ASP A 27 -0.30 0.34 6.83
CA ASP A 27 0.07 0.70 8.19
C ASP A 27 -1.11 1.42 8.85
N TYR A 28 -1.93 0.65 9.56
CA TYR A 28 -3.10 1.18 10.26
C TYR A 28 -2.73 2.02 11.48
N SER A 29 -1.55 1.80 12.07
CA SER A 29 -1.06 2.61 13.19
C SER A 29 -0.76 4.05 12.76
N LYS A 30 -0.27 4.22 11.52
CA LYS A 30 0.02 5.52 10.92
C LYS A 30 -1.13 6.06 10.07
N GLY A 31 -2.06 5.19 9.65
CA GLY A 31 -3.18 5.56 8.81
C GLY A 31 -2.79 5.78 7.35
N TYR A 32 -1.79 5.05 6.85
CA TYR A 32 -1.33 5.14 5.46
C TYR A 32 -1.23 3.76 4.80
N ILE A 33 -1.37 3.76 3.48
CA ILE A 33 -1.06 2.65 2.61
C ILE A 33 0.07 3.10 1.70
N ALA A 34 1.08 2.25 1.50
CA ALA A 34 2.12 2.48 0.52
C ALA A 34 2.14 1.32 -0.47
N THR A 35 2.14 1.62 -1.77
CA THR A 35 2.27 0.61 -2.83
C THR A 35 3.47 0.92 -3.70
N ARG A 36 4.46 0.04 -3.66
CA ARG A 36 5.56 0.02 -4.63
C ARG A 36 5.11 -0.74 -5.87
N LEU A 37 5.07 -0.07 -7.01
CA LEU A 37 4.76 -0.67 -8.30
C LEU A 37 6.05 -0.84 -9.11
N PHE A 38 6.42 -2.09 -9.38
CA PHE A 38 7.72 -2.38 -10.00
C PHE A 38 7.84 -1.85 -11.43
N SER A 39 6.79 -1.92 -12.24
CA SER A 39 6.81 -1.42 -13.63
C SER A 39 7.01 0.08 -13.76
N ARG A 40 6.66 0.87 -12.73
CA ARG A 40 6.85 2.32 -12.73
C ARG A 40 8.07 2.76 -11.93
N GLN A 41 8.74 1.84 -11.23
CA GLN A 41 9.82 2.16 -10.29
C GLN A 41 9.43 3.31 -9.34
N ALA A 42 8.19 3.28 -8.83
CA ALA A 42 7.61 4.36 -8.03
C ALA A 42 6.84 3.79 -6.85
N CYS A 43 6.62 4.64 -5.84
CA CYS A 43 5.78 4.32 -4.70
C CYS A 43 4.61 5.31 -4.59
N PHE A 44 3.43 4.75 -4.33
CA PHE A 44 2.17 5.46 -4.18
C PHE A 44 1.75 5.41 -2.72
N ILE A 45 1.59 6.57 -2.09
CA ILE A 45 1.19 6.72 -0.70
C ILE A 45 -0.26 7.18 -0.69
N LEU A 46 -1.10 6.52 0.11
CA LEU A 46 -2.51 6.85 0.28
C LEU A 46 -2.82 6.99 1.76
N LYS A 47 -3.68 7.94 2.12
CA LYS A 47 -4.22 8.01 3.48
C LYS A 47 -5.37 7.00 3.63
N ILE A 48 -5.36 6.24 4.72
CA ILE A 48 -6.45 5.32 5.03
C ILE A 48 -7.73 6.11 5.32
N ASN A 49 -8.78 5.76 4.59
CA ASN A 49 -10.13 6.22 4.84
C ASN A 49 -10.98 5.03 5.26
N ASN A 50 -11.37 5.01 6.54
CA ASN A 50 -12.12 3.90 7.16
C ASN A 50 -13.51 3.67 6.54
N LYS A 51 -14.01 4.58 5.70
CA LYS A 51 -15.23 4.38 4.92
C LYS A 51 -15.04 3.38 3.77
N TYR A 52 -13.84 3.32 3.21
CA TYR A 52 -13.54 2.54 2.00
C TYR A 52 -12.52 1.43 2.24
N ILE A 53 -11.60 1.64 3.19
CA ILE A 53 -10.59 0.67 3.57
C ILE A 53 -11.05 0.00 4.87
N PRO A 54 -11.29 -1.32 4.86
CA PRO A 54 -11.75 -2.05 6.04
C PRO A 54 -10.68 -2.07 7.12
N LYS A 55 -11.06 -2.38 8.36
CA LYS A 55 -10.11 -2.50 9.48
C LYS A 55 -9.17 -3.70 9.25
N LEU A 56 -7.99 -3.68 9.87
CA LEU A 56 -7.01 -4.77 9.76
C LEU A 56 -7.60 -6.16 10.11
N GLN A 57 -8.41 -6.21 11.18
CA GLN A 57 -9.10 -7.43 11.63
C GLN A 57 -10.09 -7.96 10.57
N GLU A 58 -10.67 -7.06 9.79
CA GLU A 58 -11.60 -7.39 8.71
C GLU A 58 -10.85 -7.74 7.43
N ILE A 59 -9.63 -7.23 7.20
CA ILE A 59 -8.83 -7.56 6.00
C ILE A 59 -8.54 -9.05 5.94
N GLY A 60 -8.08 -9.67 7.03
CA GLY A 60 -7.77 -11.10 7.04
C GLY A 60 -9.01 -11.94 6.74
N ARG A 61 -10.13 -11.60 7.39
CA ARG A 61 -11.43 -12.23 7.14
C ARG A 61 -11.88 -12.02 5.69
N LEU A 62 -11.85 -10.79 5.18
CA LEU A 62 -12.26 -10.46 3.83
C LEU A 62 -11.34 -11.10 2.79
N ALA A 63 -10.03 -11.18 3.01
CA ALA A 63 -9.09 -11.85 2.11
C ALA A 63 -9.30 -13.37 2.09
N PHE A 64 -9.61 -13.96 3.24
CA PHE A 64 -9.94 -15.38 3.37
C PHE A 64 -11.31 -15.71 2.75
N GLU A 65 -12.34 -14.92 3.05
CA GLU A 65 -13.65 -14.99 2.39
C GLU A 65 -13.55 -14.68 0.88
N ARG A 66 -12.47 -14.00 0.49
CA ARG A 66 -12.10 -13.70 -0.88
C ARG A 66 -10.86 -14.50 -1.36
N GLU A 67 -10.83 -15.81 -1.17
CA GLU A 67 -10.40 -16.71 -2.26
C GLU A 67 -11.16 -16.35 -3.58
N THR A 68 -12.32 -15.69 -3.44
CA THR A 68 -13.13 -14.94 -4.41
C THR A 68 -12.58 -13.56 -4.86
N MET A 69 -11.39 -13.08 -4.45
CA MET A 69 -10.87 -11.72 -4.78
C MET A 69 -10.19 -11.58 -6.14
N LYS A 70 -10.21 -12.62 -6.97
CA LYS A 70 -9.75 -12.54 -8.37
C LYS A 70 -10.42 -11.42 -9.19
N SER A 71 -11.59 -10.95 -8.79
CA SER A 71 -12.35 -9.90 -9.51
C SER A 71 -11.98 -8.46 -9.16
N ILE A 72 -11.35 -8.19 -8.00
CA ILE A 72 -11.11 -6.82 -7.52
C ILE A 72 -9.72 -6.32 -7.90
N TYR A 73 -8.75 -7.21 -8.02
CA TYR A 73 -7.44 -6.92 -8.62
C TYR A 73 -7.48 -6.90 -10.15
N SER A 74 -8.64 -6.57 -10.74
CA SER A 74 -8.73 -6.28 -12.17
C SER A 74 -7.84 -5.06 -12.45
N PRO A 75 -6.84 -5.18 -13.35
CA PRO A 75 -5.87 -4.11 -13.63
C PRO A 75 -6.50 -2.82 -14.20
N ASN A 76 -7.82 -2.82 -14.44
CA ASN A 76 -8.52 -1.75 -15.16
C ASN A 76 -9.03 -0.59 -14.29
N ASN A 77 -9.07 -0.68 -12.94
CA ASN A 77 -10.00 0.18 -12.17
C ASN A 77 -9.45 0.97 -10.97
N VAL A 78 -8.14 1.04 -10.69
CA VAL A 78 -7.66 1.72 -9.45
C VAL A 78 -6.57 2.77 -9.66
N TRP A 79 -6.57 3.43 -10.82
CA TRP A 79 -5.72 4.61 -11.05
C TRP A 79 -6.55 5.88 -10.96
N VAL A 80 -7.06 6.18 -9.76
CA VAL A 80 -7.77 7.44 -9.52
C VAL A 80 -6.74 8.46 -9.03
N GLU A 81 -6.35 9.37 -9.93
CA GLU A 81 -5.80 10.70 -9.66
C GLU A 81 -4.73 10.80 -8.55
N PHE A 82 -3.64 10.06 -8.70
CA PHE A 82 -2.43 10.38 -7.93
C PHE A 82 -1.84 11.69 -8.43
N GLN A 83 -1.64 12.67 -7.54
CA GLN A 83 -0.83 13.83 -7.86
C GLN A 83 0.64 13.45 -7.66
N SER A 84 1.53 13.93 -8.53
CA SER A 84 2.96 13.77 -8.32
C SER A 84 3.33 14.43 -6.99
N GLY A 85 3.68 13.62 -5.99
CA GLY A 85 4.24 14.13 -4.75
C GLY A 85 5.52 14.88 -5.11
N HIS A 86 5.64 16.14 -4.69
CA HIS A 86 6.76 17.03 -5.01
C HIS A 86 8.12 16.59 -4.45
N SER A 87 8.27 15.33 -4.02
CA SER A 87 9.46 14.84 -3.34
C SER A 87 9.92 13.53 -3.95
N LEU A 88 10.85 13.62 -4.90
CA LEU A 88 11.58 12.48 -5.49
C LEU A 88 12.23 11.56 -4.44
N PHE A 89 12.40 12.03 -3.19
CA PHE A 89 13.07 11.30 -2.11
C PHE A 89 12.32 11.23 -0.77
N GLY A 90 11.10 11.78 -0.68
CA GLY A 90 10.39 12.01 0.59
C GLY A 90 11.19 12.90 1.58
N ASN A 91 10.61 13.99 2.08
CA ASN A 91 11.28 14.76 3.15
C ASN A 91 11.39 13.89 4.42
N ILE A 92 12.45 14.01 5.23
CA ILE A 92 12.60 13.35 6.55
C ILE A 92 11.32 13.46 7.40
N LYS A 93 10.64 14.62 7.33
CA LYS A 93 9.36 14.85 8.01
C LYS A 93 8.24 13.93 7.52
N ASN A 94 8.23 13.59 6.22
CA ASN A 94 7.26 12.67 5.63
C ASN A 94 7.52 11.23 6.11
N TRP A 95 8.78 10.81 6.23
CA TRP A 95 9.11 9.48 6.75
C TRP A 95 8.72 9.29 8.21
N PHE A 96 8.86 10.32 9.04
CA PHE A 96 8.35 10.29 10.40
C PHE A 96 6.82 10.11 10.45
N ARG A 97 6.09 10.73 9.51
CA ARG A 97 4.64 10.62 9.38
C ARG A 97 4.20 9.24 8.89
N TYR A 98 4.86 8.70 7.87
CA TYR A 98 4.48 7.42 7.25
C TYR A 98 4.95 6.20 8.04
N GLY A 99 6.03 6.31 8.82
CA GLY A 99 6.58 5.21 9.59
C GLY A 99 7.69 4.43 8.86
N GLU A 100 8.40 3.60 9.63
CA GLU A 100 9.61 2.92 9.17
C GLU A 100 9.30 1.83 8.13
N ALA A 101 8.19 1.11 8.25
CA ALA A 101 7.80 0.08 7.28
C ALA A 101 7.58 0.67 5.88
N ILE A 102 6.85 1.79 5.79
CA ILE A 102 6.63 2.51 4.52
C ILE A 102 7.94 3.10 3.98
N LYS A 103 8.78 3.66 4.85
CA LYS A 103 10.10 4.16 4.46
C LYS A 103 10.96 3.04 3.87
N GLN A 104 11.02 1.87 4.49
CA GLN A 104 11.78 0.73 3.97
C GLN A 104 11.27 0.27 2.59
N LEU A 105 9.95 0.31 2.37
CA LEU A 105 9.35 -0.04 1.08
C LEU A 105 9.66 0.97 -0.04
N CYS A 106 9.64 2.27 0.30
CA CYS A 106 9.55 3.34 -0.68
C CYS A 106 10.77 4.26 -0.77
N SER A 107 11.77 4.06 0.08
CA SER A 107 13.02 4.84 0.02
C SER A 107 13.72 4.66 -1.32
N GLY A 108 14.22 5.76 -1.87
CA GLY A 108 14.89 5.78 -3.17
C GLY A 108 13.95 5.72 -4.38
N LEU A 109 12.63 5.77 -4.17
CA LEU A 109 11.64 5.81 -5.25
C LEU A 109 10.92 7.17 -5.28
N PRO A 110 10.52 7.65 -6.48
CA PRO A 110 9.56 8.74 -6.60
C PRO A 110 8.27 8.43 -5.85
N LEU A 111 7.78 9.42 -5.10
CA LEU A 111 6.54 9.32 -4.33
C LEU A 111 5.39 10.04 -5.03
N TYR A 112 4.25 9.38 -5.03
CA TYR A 112 2.97 9.92 -5.49
C TYR A 112 1.98 9.84 -4.33
N GLU A 113 1.25 10.93 -4.06
CA GLU A 113 0.33 11.06 -2.92
C GLU A 113 -1.10 11.34 -3.37
#